data_AF-A0A3D1R930-F1
#
_entry.id   AF-A0A3D1R930-F1
#
_cell.length_a   1.000
_cell.length_b   1.000
_cell.length_c   1.000
_cell.angle_alpha   90.00
_cell.angle_beta   90.00
_cell.angle_gamma   90.00
#
_symmetry.space_group_name_H-M   'P 1'
#
loop_
_entity.id
_entity.type
_entity.pdbx_description
1 polymer ?
#
loop_
_entity_poly.entity_id
_entity_poly.type
_entity_poly.pdbx_seq_one_letter_code
_entity_poly.pdbx_strand_id
1 'polypeptide(L)'
;MLSGLGACVHTVDRRPVVYETPPPEPQQIIVQTSPTYRYWGAHLIPDAWGGGWCLIEGVHDHDYAPVYPEHYRYESGVYYYSAPVVVTYWDVHPDPYGGWCYLHGSHTHNYHPPRHHHAHFQWDRNTHRYT
;
A
#
# COMPACT_ATOMS: atom_id res chain seq x y z
N MET A 1 -23.25 -3.06 -99.09
CA MET A 1 -22.93 -3.62 -97.76
C MET A 1 -21.76 -2.84 -97.20
N LEU A 2 -21.90 -2.20 -96.04
CA LEU A 2 -20.82 -1.83 -95.12
C LEU A 2 -21.49 -1.21 -93.88
N SER A 3 -21.72 -2.03 -92.85
CA SER A 3 -22.15 -1.56 -91.52
C SER A 3 -20.91 -1.32 -90.67
N GLY A 4 -20.64 -0.06 -90.35
CA GLY A 4 -19.62 0.32 -89.36
C GLY A 4 -20.20 0.26 -87.95
N LEU A 5 -19.64 -0.60 -87.10
CA LEU A 5 -19.93 -0.64 -85.67
C LEU A 5 -19.05 0.40 -84.97
N GLY A 6 -19.64 1.49 -84.50
CA GLY A 6 -18.99 2.42 -83.57
C GLY A 6 -19.09 1.90 -82.14
N ALA A 7 -17.95 1.55 -81.53
CA ALA A 7 -17.88 1.18 -80.13
C ALA A 7 -17.69 2.44 -79.28
N CYS A 8 -18.66 2.75 -78.42
CA CYS A 8 -18.56 3.82 -77.43
C CYS A 8 -17.72 3.33 -76.24
N VAL A 9 -16.54 3.90 -76.02
CA VAL A 9 -15.73 3.62 -74.83
C VAL A 9 -16.22 4.52 -73.69
N HIS A 10 -16.87 3.93 -72.68
CA HIS A 10 -17.16 4.62 -71.43
C HIS A 10 -15.90 4.61 -70.55
N THR A 11 -15.25 5.76 -70.40
CA THR A 11 -14.21 5.97 -69.39
C THR A 11 -14.86 6.11 -68.02
N VAL A 12 -14.63 5.11 -67.15
CA VAL A 12 -15.06 5.18 -65.75
C VAL A 12 -13.98 5.92 -64.97
N ASP A 13 -14.31 7.12 -64.47
CA ASP A 13 -13.41 7.94 -63.66
C ASP A 13 -13.25 7.29 -62.27
N ARG A 14 -12.27 6.39 -62.13
CA ARG A 14 -11.95 5.70 -60.86
C ARG A 14 -11.00 6.56 -60.04
N ARG A 15 -11.52 7.58 -59.36
CA ARG A 15 -10.75 8.29 -58.33
C ARG A 15 -10.56 7.36 -57.12
N PRO A 16 -9.33 7.21 -56.60
CA PRO A 16 -9.11 6.42 -55.40
C PRO A 16 -9.77 7.11 -54.20
N VAL A 17 -10.62 6.37 -53.49
CA VAL A 17 -11.19 6.81 -52.22
C VAL A 17 -10.08 6.66 -51.17
N VAL A 18 -9.55 7.78 -50.69
CA VAL A 18 -8.62 7.81 -49.57
C VAL A 18 -9.45 7.75 -48.28
N TYR A 19 -9.34 6.65 -47.55
CA TYR A 19 -9.91 6.53 -46.21
C TYR A 19 -8.90 7.11 -45.21
N GLU A 20 -9.20 8.28 -44.64
CA GLU A 20 -8.51 8.76 -43.46
C GLU A 20 -8.88 7.85 -42.28
N THR A 21 -7.88 7.35 -41.58
CA THR A 21 -8.10 6.57 -40.37
C THR A 21 -8.63 7.52 -39.29
N PRO A 22 -9.77 7.22 -38.65
CA PRO A 22 -10.27 8.07 -37.57
C PRO A 22 -9.22 8.18 -36.45
N PRO A 23 -9.09 9.36 -35.81
CA PRO A 23 -8.19 9.53 -34.69
C PRO A 23 -8.45 8.47 -33.62
N PRO A 24 -7.39 7.94 -32.95
CA PRO A 24 -7.59 7.00 -31.85
C PRO A 24 -8.43 7.65 -30.76
N GLU A 25 -9.41 6.92 -30.24
CA GLU A 25 -10.23 7.39 -29.12
C GLU A 25 -9.36 7.68 -27.88
N PRO A 26 -9.70 8.70 -27.07
CA PRO A 26 -9.03 8.97 -25.82
C PRO A 26 -9.13 7.75 -24.90
N GLN A 27 -7.99 7.17 -24.53
CA GLN A 27 -7.95 6.10 -23.55
C GLN A 27 -8.29 6.66 -22.17
N GLN A 28 -9.31 6.09 -21.53
CA GLN A 28 -9.63 6.42 -20.14
C GLN A 28 -8.52 5.87 -19.25
N ILE A 29 -7.75 6.75 -18.62
CA ILE A 29 -6.77 6.37 -17.61
C ILE A 29 -7.54 6.02 -16.34
N ILE A 30 -7.73 4.72 -16.07
CA ILE A 30 -8.22 4.27 -14.78
C ILE A 30 -7.07 4.43 -13.78
N VAL A 31 -7.15 5.46 -12.95
CA VAL A 31 -6.23 5.61 -11.81
C VAL A 31 -6.65 4.59 -10.75
N GLN A 32 -5.94 3.47 -10.66
CA GLN A 32 -6.05 2.58 -9.50
C GLN A 32 -5.36 3.25 -8.32
N THR A 33 -6.13 3.84 -7.40
CA THR A 33 -5.60 4.24 -6.10
C THR A 33 -5.43 2.99 -5.25
N SER A 34 -4.22 2.73 -4.74
CA SER A 34 -4.01 1.73 -3.69
C SER A 34 -4.96 2.01 -2.52
N PRO A 35 -5.57 0.98 -1.90
CA PRO A 35 -6.42 1.20 -0.74
C PRO A 35 -5.58 1.81 0.40
N THR A 36 -5.98 2.98 0.86
CA THR A 36 -5.37 3.67 1.99
C THR A 36 -6.12 3.32 3.27
N TYR A 37 -5.40 2.84 4.28
CA TYR A 37 -5.92 2.50 5.59
C TYR A 37 -5.41 3.50 6.62
N ARG A 38 -6.35 4.06 7.38
CA ARG A 38 -6.05 5.14 8.32
C ARG A 38 -6.03 4.62 9.75
N TYR A 39 -4.98 4.96 10.48
CA TYR A 39 -4.77 4.52 11.86
C TYR A 39 -4.60 5.72 12.78
N TRP A 40 -4.96 5.54 14.04
CA TRP A 40 -4.66 6.49 15.11
C TRP A 40 -3.59 5.93 16.04
N GLY A 41 -2.50 6.68 16.21
CA GLY A 41 -1.45 6.38 17.19
C GLY A 41 -0.71 5.07 16.89
N ALA A 42 -0.09 4.50 17.92
CA ALA A 42 0.70 3.29 17.76
C ALA A 42 -0.16 2.07 17.41
N HIS A 43 0.28 1.28 16.42
CA HIS A 43 -0.41 0.08 15.98
C HIS A 43 0.53 -0.97 15.37
N LEU A 44 0.04 -2.19 15.17
CA LEU A 44 0.83 -3.27 14.57
C LEU A 44 1.06 -3.02 13.08
N ILE A 45 2.28 -3.31 12.63
CA ILE A 45 2.65 -3.41 11.22
C ILE A 45 2.54 -4.89 10.85
N PRO A 46 1.82 -5.26 9.77
CA PRO A 46 1.79 -6.65 9.31
C PRO A 46 3.19 -7.15 8.92
N ASP A 47 3.48 -8.43 9.10
CA ASP A 47 4.80 -9.01 8.79
C ASP A 47 5.21 -8.83 7.31
N ALA A 48 4.23 -8.85 6.40
CA ALA A 48 4.43 -8.57 4.98
C ALA A 48 4.94 -7.14 4.70
N TRP A 49 4.77 -6.22 5.67
CA TRP A 49 5.16 -4.81 5.61
C TRP A 49 6.31 -4.47 6.57
N GLY A 50 7.00 -5.49 7.08
CA GLY A 50 8.17 -5.33 7.96
C GLY A 50 7.93 -5.80 9.39
N GLY A 51 6.68 -5.90 9.84
CA GLY A 51 6.33 -6.33 11.19
C GLY A 51 6.62 -5.29 12.28
N GLY A 52 6.29 -5.65 13.52
CA GLY A 52 6.51 -4.80 14.69
C GLY A 52 5.42 -3.75 14.88
N TRP A 53 5.82 -2.54 15.29
CA TRP A 53 4.92 -1.44 15.64
C TRP A 53 5.21 -0.18 14.84
N CYS A 54 4.16 0.41 14.28
CA CYS A 54 4.17 1.79 13.86
C CYS A 54 4.00 2.66 15.10
N LEU A 55 4.83 3.69 15.24
CA LEU A 55 4.86 4.56 16.41
C LEU A 55 4.46 6.00 16.07
N ILE A 56 3.90 6.23 14.88
CA ILE A 56 3.42 7.56 14.47
C ILE A 56 2.26 7.96 15.39
N GLU A 57 2.31 9.19 15.89
CA GLU A 57 1.23 9.76 16.71
C GLU A 57 0.15 10.38 15.83
N GLY A 58 -1.08 10.41 16.35
CA GLY A 58 -2.22 10.97 15.63
C GLY A 58 -2.66 10.12 14.43
N VAL A 59 -3.53 10.71 13.62
CA VAL A 59 -4.03 10.10 12.39
C VAL A 59 -2.91 10.01 11.36
N HIS A 60 -2.71 8.83 10.79
CA HIS A 60 -1.82 8.64 9.64
C HIS A 60 -2.27 7.45 8.77
N ASP A 61 -1.69 7.36 7.58
CA ASP A 61 -2.15 6.50 6.50
C ASP A 61 -1.09 5.44 6.15
N HIS A 62 -1.54 4.23 5.82
CA HIS A 62 -0.72 3.12 5.32
C HIS A 62 -1.42 2.38 4.18
N ASP A 63 -0.65 1.69 3.35
CA ASP A 63 -1.16 0.86 2.23
C ASP A 63 -1.52 -0.58 2.67
N TYR A 64 -1.64 -0.82 3.98
CA TYR A 64 -1.96 -2.13 4.54
C TYR A 64 -3.14 -2.08 5.52
N ALA A 65 -3.97 -3.11 5.43
CA ALA A 65 -5.05 -3.36 6.37
C ALA A 65 -4.52 -3.89 7.71
N PRO A 66 -5.31 -3.79 8.80
CA PRO A 66 -4.95 -4.42 10.05
C PRO A 66 -4.83 -5.94 9.88
N VAL A 67 -3.72 -6.51 10.35
CA VAL A 67 -3.52 -7.98 10.32
C VAL A 67 -4.52 -8.72 11.22
N TYR A 68 -4.91 -8.09 12.33
CA TYR A 68 -5.90 -8.57 13.30
C TYR A 68 -6.99 -7.49 13.47
N PRO A 69 -7.99 -7.42 12.57
CA PRO A 69 -9.03 -6.37 12.64
C PRO A 69 -9.74 -6.29 13.99
N GLU A 70 -9.89 -7.42 14.69
CA GLU A 70 -10.47 -7.55 16.02
C GLU A 70 -9.69 -6.82 17.12
N HIS A 71 -8.42 -6.49 16.89
CA HIS A 71 -7.62 -5.69 17.82
C HIS A 71 -7.94 -4.19 17.75
N TYR A 72 -8.80 -3.77 16.83
CA TYR A 72 -9.07 -2.37 16.55
C TYR A 72 -10.55 -2.02 16.74
N ARG A 73 -10.79 -0.85 17.34
CA ARG A 73 -12.05 -0.14 17.16
C ARG A 73 -11.98 0.63 15.85
N TYR A 74 -12.96 0.46 14.98
CA TYR A 74 -13.07 1.24 13.75
C TYR A 74 -14.12 2.33 13.92
N GLU A 75 -13.72 3.59 13.73
CA GLU A 75 -14.58 4.75 13.99
C GLU A 75 -14.22 5.88 13.01
N SER A 76 -15.22 6.46 12.33
CA SER A 76 -15.03 7.58 11.41
C SER A 76 -13.96 7.36 10.33
N GLY A 77 -13.82 6.12 9.84
CA GLY A 77 -12.82 5.79 8.83
C GLY A 77 -11.43 5.44 9.38
N VAL A 78 -11.25 5.45 10.71
CA VAL A 78 -9.94 5.31 11.37
C VAL A 78 -9.91 4.06 12.26
N TYR A 79 -8.82 3.30 12.20
CA TYR A 79 -8.52 2.18 13.08
C TYR A 79 -7.80 2.68 14.35
N TYR A 80 -8.40 2.44 15.50
CA TYR A 80 -7.85 2.73 16.82
C TYR A 80 -7.44 1.40 17.48
N TYR A 81 -6.15 1.21 17.75
CA TYR A 81 -5.69 0.02 18.45
C TYR A 81 -6.34 -0.06 19.85
N SER A 82 -6.90 -1.22 20.17
CA SER A 82 -7.75 -1.42 21.36
C SER A 82 -7.46 -2.73 22.11
N ALA A 83 -6.60 -3.59 21.57
CA ALA A 83 -6.15 -4.80 22.24
C ALA A 83 -5.06 -4.48 23.29
N PRO A 84 -4.76 -5.43 24.20
CA PRO A 84 -3.59 -5.32 25.05
C PRO A 84 -2.30 -5.23 24.23
N VAL A 85 -1.45 -4.28 24.58
CA VAL A 85 -0.09 -4.21 24.04
C VAL A 85 0.72 -5.34 24.70
N VAL A 86 1.34 -6.19 23.89
CA VAL A 86 2.27 -7.22 24.35
C VAL A 86 3.46 -7.20 23.40
N VAL A 87 4.62 -6.79 23.91
CA VAL A 87 5.84 -6.66 23.11
C VAL A 87 6.96 -7.46 23.74
N THR A 88 7.59 -8.31 22.94
CA THR A 88 8.76 -9.08 23.35
C THR A 88 10.02 -8.28 23.06
N TYR A 89 10.88 -8.19 24.07
CA TYR A 89 12.22 -7.62 23.97
C TYR A 89 13.27 -8.68 24.29
N TRP A 90 14.45 -8.51 23.72
CA TRP A 90 15.64 -9.24 24.07
C TRP A 90 16.59 -8.34 24.84
N ASP A 91 16.96 -8.79 26.04
CA ASP A 91 18.01 -8.15 26.85
C ASP A 91 17.70 -6.69 27.24
N VAL A 92 18.69 -5.98 27.79
CA VAL A 92 18.56 -4.61 28.30
C VAL A 92 18.11 -3.63 27.20
N HIS A 93 17.06 -2.85 27.46
CA HIS A 93 16.52 -1.89 26.48
C HIS A 93 15.88 -0.65 27.14
N PRO A 94 15.80 0.50 26.45
CA PRO A 94 15.08 1.66 26.95
C PRO A 94 13.56 1.40 26.98
N ASP A 95 12.89 2.02 27.96
CA ASP A 95 11.43 2.06 28.05
C ASP A 95 10.89 3.37 27.41
N PRO A 96 9.60 3.43 27.02
CA PRO A 96 9.03 4.61 26.38
C PRO A 96 8.82 5.81 27.32
N TYR A 97 9.10 5.68 28.62
CA TYR A 97 8.95 6.72 29.64
C TYR A 97 10.28 7.37 30.01
N GLY A 98 11.36 7.05 29.30
CA GLY A 98 12.70 7.64 29.49
C GLY A 98 13.60 6.85 30.45
N GLY A 99 13.18 5.67 30.89
CA GLY A 99 13.96 4.76 31.71
C GLY A 99 14.57 3.60 30.91
N TRP A 100 14.98 2.57 31.64
CA TRP A 100 15.62 1.37 31.10
C TRP A 100 15.08 0.11 31.79
N CYS A 101 14.79 -0.91 31.00
CA CYS A 101 14.62 -2.28 31.48
C CYS A 101 15.98 -2.98 31.50
N TYR A 102 16.36 -3.53 32.65
CA TYR A 102 17.63 -4.22 32.84
C TYR A 102 17.50 -5.76 32.89
N LEU A 103 16.37 -6.30 32.42
CA LEU A 103 16.16 -7.74 32.38
C LEU A 103 16.97 -8.36 31.24
N HIS A 104 17.72 -9.41 31.55
CA HIS A 104 18.48 -10.18 30.56
C HIS A 104 17.62 -11.28 29.93
N GLY A 105 17.88 -11.57 28.65
CA GLY A 105 17.14 -12.58 27.88
C GLY A 105 15.76 -12.10 27.43
N SER A 106 14.95 -13.04 26.93
CA SER A 106 13.64 -12.73 26.34
C SER A 106 12.62 -12.43 27.42
N HIS A 107 11.94 -11.28 27.33
CA HIS A 107 10.87 -10.90 28.25
C HIS A 107 9.82 -10.03 27.56
N THR A 108 8.65 -9.87 28.19
CA THR A 108 7.52 -9.13 27.61
C THR A 108 7.15 -7.92 28.44
N HIS A 109 6.68 -6.88 27.74
CA HIS A 109 6.14 -5.67 28.34
C HIS A 109 4.79 -5.30 27.73
N ASN A 110 4.02 -4.51 28.48
CA ASN A 110 2.72 -3.98 28.04
C ASN A 110 2.81 -2.59 27.40
N TYR A 111 3.98 -2.26 26.85
CA TYR A 111 4.23 -1.00 26.18
C TYR A 111 4.95 -1.24 24.85
N HIS A 112 4.71 -0.36 23.89
CA HIS A 112 5.41 -0.36 22.61
C HIS A 112 6.83 0.22 22.78
N PRO A 113 7.75 -0.03 21.85
CA PRO A 113 9.08 0.59 21.92
C PRO A 113 9.04 2.12 21.87
N PRO A 114 10.09 2.80 22.39
CA PRO A 114 10.25 4.23 22.22
C PRO A 114 10.30 4.61 20.73
N ARG A 115 9.80 5.79 20.37
CA ARG A 115 9.80 6.28 18.97
C ARG A 115 11.19 6.23 18.32
N HIS A 116 12.24 6.52 19.08
CA HIS A 116 13.62 6.56 18.61
C HIS A 116 14.42 5.28 18.94
N HIS A 117 13.74 4.15 19.06
CA HIS A 117 14.35 2.88 19.47
C HIS A 117 15.44 2.37 18.52
N HIS A 118 15.39 2.72 17.23
CA HIS A 118 16.31 2.20 16.19
C HIS A 118 17.81 2.40 16.49
N ALA A 119 18.16 3.33 17.39
CA ALA A 119 19.53 3.55 17.86
C ALA A 119 20.01 2.51 18.89
N HIS A 120 19.08 1.77 19.51
CA HIS A 120 19.35 0.85 20.61
C HIS A 120 18.94 -0.59 20.29
N PHE A 121 17.84 -0.76 19.58
CA PHE A 121 17.31 -2.08 19.22
C PHE A 121 16.39 -1.97 17.99
N GLN A 122 16.13 -3.08 17.33
CA GLN A 122 15.32 -3.18 16.11
C GLN A 122 14.38 -4.36 16.17
N TRP A 123 13.30 -4.30 15.40
CA TRP A 123 12.41 -5.44 15.24
C TRP A 123 13.10 -6.55 14.44
N ASP A 124 13.28 -7.72 15.06
CA ASP A 124 13.73 -8.93 14.38
C ASP A 124 12.52 -9.74 13.92
N ARG A 125 12.28 -9.71 12.61
CA ARG A 125 11.21 -10.45 11.95
C ARG A 125 11.31 -11.98 12.06
N ASN A 126 12.48 -12.52 12.37
CA ASN A 126 12.65 -13.97 12.50
C ASN A 126 12.25 -14.46 13.88
N THR A 127 12.48 -13.64 14.91
CA THR A 127 12.20 -13.99 16.30
C THR A 127 11.00 -13.25 16.90
N HIS A 128 10.36 -12.35 16.13
CA HIS A 128 9.22 -11.53 16.51
C HIS A 128 9.42 -10.80 17.85
N ARG A 129 10.61 -10.19 18.01
CA ARG A 129 10.97 -9.42 19.19
C ARG A 129 11.87 -8.25 18.81
N TYR A 130 11.99 -7.31 19.71
CA TYR A 130 12.95 -6.21 19.60
C TYR A 130 14.31 -6.63 20.18
N THR A 131 15.39 -6.43 19.42
CA THR A 131 16.77 -6.85 19.76
C THR A 131 17.78 -5.75 19.53
#